data_AF-X0RZD6-F1
#
_entry.id   AF-X0RZD6-F1
#
_cell.length_a   1.000
_cell.length_b   1.000
_cell.length_c   1.000
_cell.angle_alpha   90.00
_cell.angle_beta   90.00
_cell.angle_gamma   90.00
#
_symmetry.space_group_name_H-M   'P 1'
#
loop_
_entity.id
_entity.type
_entity.pdbx_description
1 polymer ?
#
loop_
_entity_poly.entity_id
_entity_poly.type
_entity_poly.pdbx_seq_one_letter_code
_entity_poly.pdbx_strand_id
1 'polypeptide(L)'
;MTKNSMSPLSAENVCRILLKRGLISKEQRQEIFKKKDTLQKKLEKLQVIKDASGGSSSRIINPVNITDIISFLKLDREDDPNRELDEECIFQALAEEWKIDYKKIDPLKLDLKLVTTTIPRTFAMKHLVLPIAVKDGWLTVATPNPHNIEVMEDIS
;
A
#
# COMPACT_ATOMS: atom_id res chain seq x y z
N MET A 1 -23.15 5.54 12.41
CA MET A 1 -21.68 5.57 12.54
C MET A 1 -21.10 4.36 11.82
N THR A 2 -20.85 4.41 10.51
CA THR A 2 -20.26 3.29 9.74
C THR A 2 -19.98 3.74 8.29
N LYS A 3 -18.98 4.60 8.07
CA LYS A 3 -18.45 4.83 6.72
C LYS A 3 -17.04 4.26 6.51
N ASN A 4 -16.35 3.86 7.58
CA ASN A 4 -14.95 3.45 7.51
C ASN A 4 -14.73 1.93 7.32
N SER A 5 -15.74 1.11 7.55
CA SER A 5 -15.65 -0.36 7.45
C SER A 5 -15.76 -0.92 6.02
N MET A 6 -15.96 -0.06 5.01
CA MET A 6 -16.13 -0.45 3.60
C MET A 6 -14.94 -0.09 2.71
N SER A 7 -13.95 0.64 3.23
CA SER A 7 -12.76 0.94 2.43
C SER A 7 -11.92 -0.33 2.24
N PRO A 8 -11.48 -0.66 1.01
CA PRO A 8 -10.65 -1.84 0.73
C PRO A 8 -9.35 -1.89 1.56
N LEU A 9 -8.81 -0.72 1.90
CA LEU A 9 -7.59 -0.56 2.70
C LEU A 9 -7.87 -0.17 4.16
N SER A 10 -9.13 -0.29 4.63
CA SER A 10 -9.44 -0.11 6.06
C SER A 10 -8.77 -1.18 6.93
N ALA A 11 -8.52 -0.85 8.20
CA ALA A 11 -7.91 -1.79 9.13
C ALA A 11 -8.76 -3.05 9.33
N GLU A 12 -10.08 -2.88 9.35
CA GLU A 12 -11.06 -3.95 9.44
C GLU A 12 -10.96 -4.89 8.24
N ASN A 13 -10.92 -4.33 7.02
CA ASN A 13 -10.88 -5.14 5.81
C ASN A 13 -9.53 -5.84 5.62
N VAL A 14 -8.41 -5.14 5.84
CA VAL A 14 -7.07 -5.73 5.74
C VAL A 14 -6.92 -6.87 6.75
N CYS A 15 -7.26 -6.64 8.04
CA CYS A 15 -7.18 -7.71 9.04
C CYS A 15 -8.14 -8.87 8.74
N ARG A 16 -9.33 -8.61 8.17
CA ARG A 16 -10.27 -9.66 7.74
C ARG A 16 -9.63 -10.55 6.67
N ILE A 17 -8.97 -9.95 5.67
CA ILE A 17 -8.33 -10.69 4.58
C ILE A 17 -7.14 -11.51 5.11
N LEU A 18 -6.29 -10.90 5.95
CA LEU A 18 -5.16 -11.59 6.56
C LEU A 18 -5.61 -12.78 7.44
N LEU A 19 -6.67 -12.61 8.25
CA LEU A 19 -7.28 -13.70 9.02
C LEU A 19 -7.83 -14.82 8.14
N LYS A 20 -8.59 -14.46 7.09
CA LYS A 20 -9.20 -15.43 6.15
C LYS A 20 -8.14 -16.29 5.48
N ARG A 21 -6.95 -15.73 5.27
CA ARG A 21 -5.79 -16.39 4.65
C ARG A 21 -4.86 -17.08 5.65
N GLY A 22 -5.14 -17.00 6.95
CA GLY A 22 -4.28 -17.58 7.98
C GLY A 22 -2.94 -16.88 8.16
N LEU A 23 -2.79 -15.64 7.69
CA LEU A 23 -1.54 -14.86 7.84
C LEU A 23 -1.39 -14.24 9.23
N ILE A 24 -2.52 -14.04 9.92
CA ILE A 24 -2.55 -13.58 11.31
C ILE A 24 -3.52 -14.40 12.15
N SER A 25 -3.28 -14.45 13.46
CA SER A 25 -4.22 -14.98 14.46
C SER A 25 -5.23 -13.92 14.95
N LYS A 26 -6.22 -14.37 15.73
CA LYS A 26 -7.21 -13.47 16.35
C LYS A 26 -6.54 -12.57 17.39
N GLU A 27 -5.53 -13.09 18.08
CA GLU A 27 -4.72 -12.43 19.10
C GLU A 27 -3.89 -11.32 18.45
N GLN A 28 -3.21 -11.62 17.35
CA GLN A 28 -2.48 -10.62 16.56
C GLN A 28 -3.40 -9.52 16.02
N ARG A 29 -4.61 -9.87 15.56
CA ARG A 29 -5.61 -8.85 15.19
C ARG A 29 -5.96 -7.92 16.35
N GLN A 30 -6.21 -8.46 17.55
CA GLN A 30 -6.51 -7.65 18.72
C GLN A 30 -5.35 -6.72 19.07
N GLU A 31 -4.12 -7.21 18.98
CA GLU A 31 -2.92 -6.42 19.19
C GLU A 31 -2.80 -5.26 18.19
N ILE A 32 -3.00 -5.53 16.89
CA ILE A 32 -3.01 -4.50 15.83
C ILE A 32 -4.02 -3.40 16.20
N PHE A 33 -5.26 -3.77 16.53
CA PHE A 33 -6.30 -2.80 16.88
C PHE A 33 -6.03 -2.03 18.17
N LYS A 34 -5.36 -2.64 19.15
CA LYS A 34 -4.97 -1.98 20.39
C LYS A 34 -3.86 -0.95 20.17
N LYS A 35 -2.94 -1.21 19.24
CA LYS A 35 -1.74 -0.39 19.01
C LYS A 35 -1.88 0.61 17.85
N LYS A 36 -2.83 0.43 16.92
CA LYS A 36 -2.90 1.18 15.65
C LYS A 36 -2.85 2.70 15.82
N ASP A 37 -3.64 3.27 16.74
CA ASP A 37 -3.74 4.74 16.86
C ASP A 37 -2.46 5.35 17.45
N THR A 38 -1.80 4.63 18.36
CA THR A 38 -0.52 5.05 18.93
C THR A 38 0.60 4.93 17.90
N LEU A 39 0.63 3.85 17.13
CA LEU A 39 1.63 3.62 16.09
C LEU A 39 1.46 4.57 14.93
N GLN A 40 0.23 4.86 14.51
CA GLN A 40 -0.06 5.84 13.48
C GLN A 40 0.56 7.21 13.82
N LYS A 41 0.27 7.74 15.02
CA LYS A 41 0.84 9.02 15.48
C LYS A 41 2.37 8.99 15.56
N LYS A 42 2.95 7.85 15.92
CA LYS A 42 4.41 7.68 15.98
C LYS A 42 5.02 7.71 14.57
N LEU A 43 4.44 6.97 13.63
CA LEU A 43 4.89 6.91 12.24
C LEU A 43 4.75 8.26 11.53
N GLU A 44 3.62 8.96 11.72
CA GLU A 44 3.40 10.31 11.17
C GLU A 44 4.48 11.29 11.65
N LYS A 45 4.85 11.26 12.94
CA LYS A 45 5.95 12.09 13.48
C LYS A 45 7.30 11.74 12.86
N LEU A 46 7.61 10.46 12.70
CA LEU A 46 8.85 10.01 12.08
C LEU A 46 8.94 10.46 10.61
N GLN A 47 7.81 10.43 9.89
CA GLN A 47 7.73 10.87 8.52
C GLN A 47 7.98 12.38 8.37
N VAL A 48 7.36 13.21 9.22
CA VAL A 48 7.59 14.67 9.22
C VAL A 48 9.07 15.02 9.45
N ILE A 49 9.75 14.29 10.35
CA ILE A 49 11.18 14.50 10.61
C ILE A 49 12.04 14.10 9.39
N LYS A 50 11.69 13.00 8.73
CA LYS A 50 12.36 12.56 7.50
C LYS A 50 12.17 13.56 6.37
N ASP A 51 10.97 14.11 6.23
CA ASP A 51 10.64 15.11 5.21
C ASP A 51 11.32 16.46 5.46
N ALA A 52 11.57 16.81 6.72
CA ALA A 52 12.31 18.03 7.09
C ALA A 52 13.82 17.93 6.84
N SER A 53 14.38 16.72 6.81
CA SER A 53 15.80 16.47 6.53
C SER A 53 16.10 16.11 5.08
N GLY A 54 15.08 15.88 4.24
CA GLY A 54 15.20 15.63 2.80
C GLY A 54 15.35 16.91 1.96
N GLY A 55 16.14 16.83 0.88
CA GLY A 55 16.31 17.94 -0.08
C GLY A 55 15.02 18.33 -0.82
N SER A 56 14.98 19.55 -1.34
CA SER A 56 13.80 20.28 -1.85
C SER A 56 13.05 19.65 -3.02
N SER A 57 13.52 18.55 -3.62
CA SER A 57 12.90 17.91 -4.78
C SER A 57 11.85 16.89 -4.34
N SER A 58 10.62 17.39 -4.14
CA SER A 58 9.37 16.65 -3.86
C SER A 58 9.26 15.97 -2.51
N ARG A 59 8.77 16.72 -1.51
CA ARG A 59 8.12 16.15 -0.31
C ARG A 59 6.86 15.40 -0.76
N ILE A 60 6.97 14.09 -0.95
CA ILE A 60 5.83 13.23 -1.26
C ILE A 60 5.12 12.96 0.06
N ILE A 61 3.98 13.59 0.28
CA ILE A 61 3.14 13.33 1.45
C ILE A 61 2.38 12.03 1.17
N ASN A 62 2.95 10.89 1.59
CA ASN A 62 2.24 9.62 1.61
C ASN A 62 1.64 9.43 3.01
N PRO A 63 0.31 9.48 3.21
CA PRO A 63 -0.27 9.30 4.53
C PRO A 63 0.01 7.88 5.06
N VAL A 64 0.38 7.80 6.34
CA VAL A 64 0.52 6.51 7.04
C VAL A 64 -0.80 5.76 6.98
N ASN A 65 -0.73 4.51 6.52
CA ASN A 65 -1.88 3.63 6.38
C ASN A 65 -1.75 2.39 7.29
N ILE A 66 -2.73 1.48 7.20
CA ILE A 66 -2.71 0.28 8.04
C ILE A 66 -1.61 -0.72 7.66
N THR A 67 -1.22 -0.82 6.39
CA THR A 67 -0.16 -1.74 5.96
C THR A 67 1.19 -1.30 6.54
N ASP A 68 1.44 0.01 6.63
CA ASP A 68 2.61 0.58 7.33
C ASP A 68 2.62 0.19 8.81
N ILE A 69 1.46 0.31 9.48
CA ILE A 69 1.31 0.00 10.90
C ILE A 69 1.56 -1.49 11.17
N ILE A 70 0.98 -2.37 10.35
CA ILE A 70 1.14 -3.83 10.50
C ILE A 70 2.61 -4.21 10.26
N SER A 71 3.22 -3.69 9.19
CA SER A 71 4.65 -3.97 8.89
C SER A 71 5.56 -3.43 10.01
N PHE A 72 5.23 -2.29 10.61
CA PHE A 72 6.01 -1.75 11.73
C PHE A 72 5.96 -2.60 13.00
N LEU A 73 4.92 -3.41 13.18
CA LEU A 73 4.80 -4.31 14.34
C LEU A 73 5.75 -5.51 14.25
N LYS A 74 6.26 -5.83 13.06
CA LYS A 74 7.15 -6.99 12.82
C LYS A 74 6.58 -8.29 13.38
N LEU A 75 5.30 -8.54 13.10
CA LEU A 75 4.63 -9.75 13.54
C LEU A 75 5.14 -10.93 12.71
N ASP A 76 5.40 -12.06 13.35
CA ASP A 76 5.59 -13.33 12.63
C ASP A 76 4.28 -13.75 11.99
N ARG A 77 4.34 -14.36 10.81
CA ARG A 77 3.15 -14.91 10.16
C ARG A 77 2.62 -16.10 10.92
N GLU A 78 1.31 -16.19 11.03
CA GLU A 78 0.64 -17.31 11.70
C GLU A 78 0.83 -18.64 10.93
N ASP A 79 0.88 -18.61 9.60
CA ASP A 79 1.06 -19.80 8.77
C ASP A 79 2.52 -20.24 8.61
N ASP A 80 3.48 -19.33 8.79
CA ASP A 80 4.92 -19.61 8.78
C ASP A 80 5.65 -18.67 9.75
N PRO A 81 5.86 -19.10 11.02
CA PRO A 81 6.50 -18.26 12.04
C PRO A 81 7.94 -17.85 11.75
N ASN A 82 8.59 -18.40 10.70
CA ASN A 82 9.92 -17.96 10.29
C ASN A 82 9.90 -16.75 9.35
N ARG A 83 8.71 -16.29 8.94
CA ARG A 83 8.52 -15.18 8.01
C ARG A 83 7.79 -14.04 8.70
N GLU A 84 8.32 -12.84 8.54
CA GLU A 84 7.65 -11.61 8.99
C GLU A 84 6.44 -11.30 8.10
N LEU A 85 5.39 -10.75 8.71
CA LEU A 85 4.25 -10.17 8.02
C LEU A 85 4.62 -8.77 7.50
N ASP A 86 5.42 -8.77 6.43
CA ASP A 86 5.88 -7.57 5.75
C ASP A 86 4.87 -7.02 4.75
N GLU A 87 5.18 -5.84 4.21
CA GLU A 87 4.34 -5.13 3.25
C GLU A 87 4.11 -5.94 1.96
N GLU A 88 5.11 -6.70 1.51
CA GLU A 88 5.00 -7.58 0.35
C GLU A 88 3.97 -8.69 0.58
N CYS A 89 4.03 -9.37 1.73
CA CYS A 89 3.06 -10.40 2.11
C CYS A 89 1.64 -9.82 2.20
N ILE A 90 1.50 -8.62 2.78
CA ILE A 90 0.19 -7.95 2.90
C ILE A 90 -0.39 -7.64 1.51
N PHE A 91 0.39 -7.00 0.62
CA PHE A 91 -0.13 -6.65 -0.71
C PHE A 91 -0.39 -7.86 -1.61
N GLN A 92 0.38 -8.95 -1.49
CA GLN A 92 0.07 -10.21 -2.18
C GLN A 92 -1.30 -10.75 -1.72
N ALA A 93 -1.55 -10.78 -0.41
CA ALA A 93 -2.83 -11.23 0.14
C ALA A 93 -4.02 -10.37 -0.30
N LEU A 94 -3.83 -9.05 -0.38
CA LEU A 94 -4.82 -8.10 -0.87
C LEU A 94 -5.09 -8.27 -2.36
N ALA A 95 -4.04 -8.32 -3.18
CA ALA A 95 -4.12 -8.49 -4.63
C ALA A 95 -4.89 -9.77 -5.00
N GLU A 96 -4.60 -10.88 -4.33
CA GLU A 96 -5.31 -12.12 -4.54
C GLU A 96 -6.79 -12.07 -4.08
N GLU A 97 -7.13 -11.36 -2.99
CA GLU A 97 -8.55 -11.14 -2.60
C GLU A 97 -9.28 -10.29 -3.65
N TRP A 98 -8.60 -9.30 -4.22
CA TRP A 98 -9.15 -8.41 -5.25
C TRP A 98 -9.14 -9.02 -6.65
N LYS A 99 -8.48 -10.17 -6.85
CA LYS A 99 -8.27 -10.81 -8.16
C LYS A 99 -7.55 -9.88 -9.15
N ILE A 100 -6.55 -9.17 -8.63
CA ILE A 100 -5.66 -8.28 -9.40
C ILE A 100 -4.24 -8.85 -9.27
N ASP A 101 -3.45 -8.74 -10.33
CA ASP A 101 -2.07 -9.24 -10.32
C ASP A 101 -1.19 -8.41 -9.36
N TYR A 102 -0.46 -9.11 -8.49
CA TYR A 102 0.63 -8.51 -7.72
C TYR A 102 1.90 -8.43 -8.58
N LYS A 103 2.55 -7.26 -8.59
CA LYS A 103 3.84 -7.08 -9.26
C LYS A 103 4.84 -6.37 -8.35
N LYS A 104 5.93 -7.06 -8.00
CA LYS A 104 7.10 -6.44 -7.39
C LYS A 104 7.84 -5.63 -8.45
N ILE A 105 7.88 -4.31 -8.27
CA ILE A 105 8.50 -3.41 -9.24
C ILE A 105 10.02 -3.51 -9.16
N ASP A 106 10.63 -3.80 -10.30
CA ASP A 106 12.08 -3.75 -10.50
C ASP A 106 12.41 -2.45 -11.25
N PRO A 107 13.02 -1.44 -10.60
CA PRO A 107 13.32 -0.16 -11.22
C PRO A 107 14.18 -0.28 -12.48
N LEU A 108 15.02 -1.31 -12.57
CA LEU A 108 15.92 -1.54 -13.70
C LEU A 108 15.20 -2.09 -14.93
N LYS A 109 13.97 -2.59 -14.76
CA LYS A 109 13.14 -3.14 -15.84
C LYS A 109 12.06 -2.17 -16.31
N LEU A 110 11.99 -0.96 -15.75
CA LEU A 110 11.00 0.04 -16.15
C LEU A 110 11.39 0.69 -17.48
N ASP A 111 10.39 0.89 -18.35
CA ASP A 111 10.52 1.77 -19.50
C ASP A 111 10.47 3.23 -19.03
N LEU A 112 11.62 3.89 -18.99
CA LEU A 112 11.71 5.28 -18.54
C LEU A 112 10.93 6.25 -19.43
N LYS A 113 10.80 5.96 -20.73
CA LYS A 113 10.02 6.81 -21.64
C LYS A 113 8.55 6.72 -21.27
N LEU A 114 8.03 5.52 -21.03
CA LEU A 114 6.66 5.32 -20.55
C LEU A 114 6.44 6.07 -19.23
N VAL A 115 7.29 5.83 -18.23
CA VAL A 115 7.17 6.42 -16.88
C VAL A 115 7.17 7.95 -16.90
N THR A 116 7.96 8.56 -17.77
CA THR A 116 8.14 10.03 -17.79
C THR A 116 7.17 10.78 -18.69
N THR A 117 6.48 10.09 -19.61
CA THR A 117 5.63 10.75 -20.63
C THR A 117 4.14 10.47 -20.49
N THR A 118 3.74 9.40 -19.78
CA THR A 118 2.33 9.01 -19.68
C THR A 118 1.56 9.74 -18.58
N ILE A 119 2.11 9.81 -17.36
CA ILE A 119 1.44 10.43 -16.22
C ILE A 119 2.33 11.56 -15.67
N PRO A 120 1.80 12.79 -15.46
CA PRO A 120 2.57 13.87 -14.86
C PRO A 120 3.19 13.45 -13.52
N ARG A 121 4.48 13.69 -13.34
CA ARG A 121 5.24 13.25 -12.15
C ARG A 121 4.55 13.58 -10.83
N THR A 122 4.05 14.80 -10.67
CA THR A 122 3.38 15.24 -9.44
C THR A 122 2.09 14.46 -9.18
N PHE A 123 1.33 14.15 -10.23
CA PHE A 123 0.12 13.33 -10.14
C PHE A 123 0.47 11.90 -9.75
N ALA A 124 1.42 11.27 -10.45
CA ALA A 124 1.92 9.93 -10.18
C ALA A 124 2.37 9.77 -8.71
N MET A 125 3.10 10.76 -8.19
CA MET A 125 3.60 10.73 -6.81
C MET A 125 2.52 10.99 -5.77
N LYS A 126 1.57 11.89 -6.04
CA LYS A 126 0.46 12.18 -5.13
C LYS A 126 -0.50 11.01 -4.99
N HIS A 127 -0.76 10.31 -6.10
CA HIS A 127 -1.77 9.25 -6.17
C HIS A 127 -1.18 7.83 -6.18
N LEU A 128 0.15 7.71 -6.10
CA LEU A 128 0.90 6.45 -6.14
C LEU A 128 0.49 5.56 -7.32
N VAL A 129 0.53 6.13 -8.51
CA VAL A 129 0.28 5.43 -9.77
C VAL A 129 1.53 5.44 -10.63
N LEU A 130 1.91 4.28 -11.14
CA LEU A 130 3.09 4.11 -11.99
C LEU A 130 2.69 3.36 -13.27
N PRO A 131 2.80 3.97 -14.46
CA PRO A 131 2.56 3.26 -15.70
C PRO A 131 3.70 2.26 -15.93
N ILE A 132 3.37 0.99 -16.20
CA ILE A 132 4.35 -0.11 -16.30
C ILE A 132 4.32 -0.87 -17.61
N ALA A 133 3.25 -0.73 -18.41
CA ALA A 133 3.18 -1.25 -19.76
C ALA A 133 2.08 -0.54 -20.56
N VAL A 134 2.23 -0.50 -21.88
CA VAL A 134 1.14 -0.20 -22.83
C VAL A 134 1.08 -1.34 -23.83
N LYS A 135 -0.09 -1.95 -23.97
CA LYS A 135 -0.31 -3.05 -24.91
C LYS A 135 -1.72 -3.01 -25.46
N ASP A 136 -1.88 -3.10 -26.79
CA ASP A 136 -3.18 -3.15 -27.46
C ASP A 136 -4.13 -1.99 -27.08
N GLY A 137 -3.56 -0.80 -26.87
CA GLY A 137 -4.30 0.39 -26.42
C GLY A 137 -4.61 0.45 -24.92
N TRP A 138 -4.21 -0.56 -24.14
CA TRP A 138 -4.41 -0.61 -22.69
C TRP A 138 -3.16 -0.13 -21.95
N LEU A 139 -3.34 0.83 -21.05
CA LEU A 139 -2.32 1.24 -20.09
C LEU A 139 -2.40 0.35 -18.84
N THR A 140 -1.32 -0.34 -18.51
CA THR A 140 -1.19 -1.07 -17.24
C THR A 140 -0.53 -0.17 -16.20
N VAL A 141 -1.17 -0.03 -15.05
CA VAL A 141 -0.73 0.85 -13.95
C VAL A 141 -0.50 0.03 -12.68
N ALA A 142 0.66 0.22 -12.05
CA ALA A 142 0.93 -0.29 -10.71
C ALA A 142 0.47 0.74 -9.67
N THR A 143 -0.27 0.28 -8.66
CA THR A 143 -0.72 1.12 -7.54
C THR A 143 -1.00 0.26 -6.30
N PRO A 144 -0.76 0.78 -5.07
CA PRO A 144 -1.20 0.12 -3.85
C PRO A 144 -2.73 0.21 -3.62
N ASN A 145 -3.44 1.10 -4.33
CA ASN A 145 -4.88 1.30 -4.17
C ASN A 145 -5.64 1.21 -5.50
N PRO A 146 -5.85 0.00 -6.04
CA PRO A 146 -6.48 -0.19 -7.35
C PRO A 146 -7.96 0.21 -7.39
N HIS A 147 -8.60 0.42 -6.24
CA HIS A 147 -10.02 0.80 -6.14
C HIS A 147 -10.24 2.31 -6.04
N ASN A 148 -9.20 3.12 -6.23
CA ASN A 148 -9.34 4.56 -6.34
C ASN A 148 -9.88 4.95 -7.72
N ILE A 149 -11.21 4.86 -7.88
CA ILE A 149 -11.89 5.06 -9.18
C ILE A 149 -11.60 6.44 -9.76
N GLU A 150 -11.65 7.50 -8.93
CA GLU A 150 -11.35 8.88 -9.35
C GLU A 150 -9.97 8.97 -10.01
N VAL A 151 -8.94 8.38 -9.39
CA VAL A 151 -7.59 8.36 -9.95
C VAL A 151 -7.51 7.51 -11.22
N MET A 152 -8.25 6.41 -11.31
CA MET A 152 -8.26 5.56 -12.50
C MET A 152 -8.96 6.24 -13.69
N GLU A 153 -10.00 7.02 -13.44
CA GLU A 153 -10.69 7.83 -14.46
C GLU A 153 -9.80 8.97 -14.96
N ASP A 154 -9.10 9.66 -14.05
CA ASP A 154 -8.19 10.78 -14.39
C ASP A 154 -6.99 10.37 -15.28
N ILE A 155 -6.60 9.09 -15.28
CA ILE A 155 -5.47 8.57 -16.06
C ILE A 155 -5.89 7.73 -17.27
N SER A 156 -7.21 7.60 -17.52
CA SER A 156 -7.78 6.83 -18.63
C SER A 156 -7.79 7.54 -19.98
#